data_AF-A0A5R8MSV6-F1
#
_entry.id   AF-A0A5R8MSV6-F1
#
_cell.length_a   1.000
_cell.length_b   1.000
_cell.length_c   1.000
_cell.angle_alpha   90.00
_cell.angle_beta   90.00
_cell.angle_gamma   90.00
#
_symmetry.space_group_name_H-M   'P 1'
#
loop_
_entity.id
_entity.type
_entity.pdbx_description
1 polymer ?
#
loop_
_entity_poly.entity_id
_entity_poly.type
_entity_poly.pdbx_seq_one_letter_code
_entity_poly.pdbx_strand_id
1 'polypeptide(L)'
;MTGSTGSDTDLDQVILPAIPPVHLLSGQVPSLQVTDRLHRGSHIVGRFETSGLAGFKVAAQGRPLRVLLTLSADDRSVSGWHTGKPAPGGPLTRLVQIRSQGRLRQCVLLKGRRSHAKVAFDLAAEEIPDDGLVCIEALDIMEGDGIGEEVRRIVSKRIAPDGVAGVRLDKVVLDEPPEVDFDPDTLDGSRCELSTLISAGGLANLNRQGVRVLRAGMFVVNPVLKDTFGATGRVTLRLGTKAETASLIPASWRRVNSELRWLRHATKKLLGTAGPRVERVLNVRDGEAVEFEQRACGNVTELELSSPTTSPLLVFVASGRGAQATLESGTSH
;
A
#
# COMPACT_ATOMS: atom_id res chain seq x y z
N MET A 1 -56.23 12.22 3.92
CA MET A 1 -55.09 11.65 4.67
C MET A 1 -53.84 12.37 4.23
N THR A 2 -53.50 13.43 4.94
CA THR A 2 -52.34 14.29 4.68
C THR A 2 -51.16 13.72 5.46
N GLY A 3 -50.18 13.18 4.74
CA GLY A 3 -48.93 12.68 5.31
C GLY A 3 -48.13 13.82 5.92
N SER A 4 -47.74 13.65 7.18
CA SER A 4 -46.81 14.51 7.91
C SER A 4 -45.48 14.54 7.17
N THR A 5 -45.19 15.67 6.52
CA THR A 5 -43.82 16.08 6.18
C THR A 5 -43.13 16.42 7.48
N GLY A 6 -42.15 15.60 7.87
CA GLY A 6 -41.26 15.91 9.00
C GLY A 6 -40.59 17.27 8.80
N SER A 7 -40.32 17.95 9.91
CA SER A 7 -39.73 19.29 9.92
C SER A 7 -38.28 19.26 9.40
N ASP A 8 -38.11 19.47 8.09
CA ASP A 8 -36.84 19.95 7.57
C ASP A 8 -36.60 21.35 8.15
N THR A 9 -35.63 21.46 9.06
CA THR A 9 -35.13 22.77 9.47
C THR A 9 -34.15 23.26 8.42
N ASP A 10 -34.20 24.55 8.05
CA ASP A 10 -33.26 25.27 7.15
C ASP A 10 -31.75 25.13 7.48
N LEU A 11 -31.40 24.35 8.50
CA LEU A 11 -30.05 24.12 9.00
C LEU A 11 -29.41 22.83 8.45
N ASP A 12 -30.20 21.91 7.88
CA ASP A 12 -29.66 20.70 7.27
C ASP A 12 -29.19 21.01 5.85
N GLN A 13 -27.88 21.22 5.69
CA GLN A 13 -27.28 21.33 4.36
C GLN A 13 -27.61 20.07 3.57
N VAL A 14 -28.40 20.21 2.51
CA VAL A 14 -28.65 19.13 1.55
C VAL A 14 -27.33 18.75 0.92
N ILE A 15 -26.83 17.58 1.30
CA ILE A 15 -25.61 17.05 0.70
C ILE A 15 -26.00 16.38 -0.61
N LEU A 16 -25.56 17.01 -1.70
CA LEU A 16 -25.68 16.43 -3.02
C LEU A 16 -24.63 15.33 -3.21
N PRO A 17 -25.03 14.12 -3.66
CA PRO A 17 -24.09 13.06 -3.99
C PRO A 17 -23.16 13.50 -5.11
N ALA A 18 -21.87 13.15 -5.01
CA ALA A 18 -20.94 13.37 -6.10
C ALA A 18 -21.21 12.39 -7.25
N ILE A 19 -21.15 12.86 -8.49
CA ILE A 19 -21.38 12.06 -9.68
C ILE A 19 -20.01 11.64 -10.24
N PRO A 20 -19.72 10.34 -10.42
CA PRO A 20 -18.49 9.86 -11.07
C PRO A 20 -18.30 10.45 -12.49
N PRO A 21 -17.07 10.77 -12.91
CA PRO A 21 -15.81 10.65 -12.16
C PRO A 21 -15.66 11.73 -11.08
N VAL A 22 -15.30 11.30 -9.86
CA VAL A 22 -15.07 12.18 -8.71
C VAL A 22 -13.58 12.20 -8.37
N HIS A 23 -12.99 13.39 -8.30
CA HIS A 23 -11.63 13.57 -7.81
C HIS A 23 -11.63 14.45 -6.55
N LEU A 24 -11.33 13.86 -5.41
CA LEU A 24 -11.28 14.56 -4.13
C LEU A 24 -9.82 14.79 -3.72
N LEU A 25 -9.47 16.06 -3.55
CA LEU A 25 -8.14 16.52 -3.13
C LEU A 25 -8.19 17.30 -1.81
N SER A 26 -9.39 17.49 -1.24
CA SER A 26 -9.63 18.29 -0.05
C SER A 26 -10.74 17.65 0.78
N GLY A 27 -10.66 17.78 2.10
CA GLY A 27 -11.69 17.35 3.04
C GLY A 27 -12.82 18.37 3.20
N GLN A 28 -12.70 19.55 2.58
CA GLN A 28 -13.74 20.59 2.57
C GLN A 28 -14.85 20.35 1.54
N VAL A 29 -14.77 19.22 0.82
CA VAL A 29 -15.78 18.81 -0.16
C VAL A 29 -17.06 18.38 0.54
N PRO A 30 -18.25 18.87 0.11
CA PRO A 30 -19.52 18.49 0.73
C PRO A 30 -19.79 16.98 0.64
N SER A 31 -19.32 16.31 -0.41
CA SER A 31 -19.53 14.87 -0.60
C SER A 31 -18.86 13.98 0.45
N LEU A 32 -17.90 14.49 1.24
CA LEU A 32 -17.36 13.78 2.40
C LEU A 32 -18.33 13.93 3.59
N GLN A 33 -18.99 12.85 3.95
CA GLN A 33 -20.10 12.81 4.91
C GLN A 33 -19.65 12.41 6.30
N VAL A 34 -19.04 11.24 6.39
CA VAL A 34 -18.70 10.61 7.65
C VAL A 34 -17.20 10.57 7.77
N THR A 35 -16.71 10.95 8.95
CA THR A 35 -15.29 10.81 9.29
C THR A 35 -15.22 10.26 10.69
N ASP A 36 -14.58 9.11 10.86
CA ASP A 36 -14.22 8.58 12.16
C ASP A 36 -12.71 8.56 12.29
N ARG A 37 -12.20 9.19 13.35
CA ARG A 37 -10.77 9.36 13.62
C ARG A 37 -9.97 9.90 12.43
N LEU A 38 -10.62 10.72 11.60
CA LEU A 38 -10.02 11.41 10.45
C LEU A 38 -10.23 12.92 10.59
N HIS A 39 -9.13 13.65 10.67
CA HIS A 39 -9.13 15.11 10.61
C HIS A 39 -9.12 15.59 9.16
N ARG A 40 -10.18 16.28 8.73
CA ARG A 40 -10.33 16.80 7.36
C ARG A 40 -9.27 17.85 7.04
N GLY A 41 -8.69 17.80 5.84
CA GLY A 41 -7.67 18.75 5.39
C GLY A 41 -8.21 19.80 4.42
N SER A 42 -7.50 20.93 4.28
CA SER A 42 -7.77 21.92 3.22
C SER A 42 -7.12 21.55 1.89
N HIS A 43 -5.92 20.94 1.94
CA HIS A 43 -5.11 20.56 0.76
C HIS A 43 -4.91 19.04 0.62
N ILE A 44 -5.60 18.28 1.46
CA ILE A 44 -5.69 16.82 1.44
C ILE A 44 -7.12 16.45 1.85
N VAL A 45 -7.57 15.25 1.53
CA VAL A 45 -8.87 14.75 2.01
C VAL A 45 -8.90 14.70 3.53
N GLY A 46 -7.86 14.13 4.15
CA GLY A 46 -7.73 14.15 5.59
C GLY A 46 -6.49 13.44 6.11
N ARG A 47 -6.36 13.44 7.42
CA ARG A 47 -5.31 12.73 8.16
C ARG A 47 -5.94 11.87 9.24
N PHE A 48 -5.57 10.60 9.28
CA PHE A 48 -6.03 9.69 10.31
C PHE A 48 -5.30 9.94 11.63
N GLU A 49 -6.03 9.93 12.74
CA GLU A 49 -5.46 10.02 14.09
C GLU A 49 -4.92 8.66 14.56
N THR A 50 -5.62 7.60 14.14
CA THR A 50 -5.35 6.16 14.31
C THR A 50 -6.24 5.42 13.29
N SER A 51 -6.51 4.12 13.43
CA SER A 51 -7.50 3.40 12.63
C SER A 51 -8.83 4.15 12.53
N GLY A 52 -9.36 4.35 11.33
CA GLY A 52 -10.53 5.20 11.11
C GLY A 52 -11.18 5.02 9.75
N LEU A 53 -12.17 5.87 9.47
CA LEU A 53 -13.05 5.80 8.30
C LEU A 53 -13.29 7.16 7.66
N ALA A 54 -13.46 7.16 6.33
CA ALA A 54 -13.96 8.26 5.52
C ALA A 54 -15.13 7.76 4.66
N GLY A 55 -16.31 8.38 4.79
CA GLY A 55 -17.52 8.04 4.05
C GLY A 55 -17.88 9.13 3.03
N PHE A 56 -18.10 8.74 1.78
CA PHE A 56 -18.36 9.63 0.66
C PHE A 56 -19.75 9.37 0.07
N LYS A 57 -20.56 10.41 -0.14
CA LYS A 57 -21.85 10.31 -0.81
C LYS A 57 -21.64 10.36 -2.33
N VAL A 58 -22.03 9.29 -3.02
CA VAL A 58 -21.77 9.11 -4.46
C VAL A 58 -23.02 8.61 -5.16
N ALA A 59 -23.37 9.23 -6.29
CA ALA A 59 -24.45 8.79 -7.16
C ALA A 59 -23.92 7.72 -8.13
N ALA A 60 -23.69 6.50 -7.64
CA ALA A 60 -23.22 5.39 -8.47
C ALA A 60 -24.26 4.92 -9.51
N GLN A 61 -25.56 5.09 -9.21
CA GLN A 61 -26.68 4.72 -10.09
C GLN A 61 -26.66 3.23 -10.51
N GLY A 62 -26.33 2.34 -9.57
CA GLY A 62 -26.27 0.89 -9.83
C GLY A 62 -25.07 0.45 -10.69
N ARG A 63 -24.06 1.30 -10.86
CA ARG A 63 -22.83 0.99 -11.60
C ARG A 63 -21.69 0.65 -10.64
N PRO A 64 -20.76 -0.25 -11.03
CA PRO A 64 -19.57 -0.50 -10.24
C PRO A 64 -18.66 0.74 -10.19
N LEU A 65 -17.86 0.86 -9.13
CA LEU A 65 -16.94 1.98 -8.96
C LEU A 65 -15.51 1.48 -8.71
N ARG A 66 -14.57 2.03 -9.46
CA ARG A 66 -13.15 1.95 -9.17
C ARG A 66 -12.77 3.02 -8.16
N VAL A 67 -12.19 2.59 -7.05
CA VAL A 67 -11.67 3.46 -5.99
C VAL A 67 -10.16 3.53 -6.12
N LEU A 68 -9.60 4.72 -6.30
CA LEU A 68 -8.15 4.96 -6.27
C LEU A 68 -7.81 5.88 -5.10
N LEU A 69 -6.91 5.44 -4.23
CA LEU A 69 -6.44 6.23 -3.10
C LEU A 69 -4.96 6.57 -3.28
N THR A 70 -4.58 7.77 -2.86
CA THR A 70 -3.20 8.14 -2.65
C THR A 70 -2.98 8.42 -1.18
N LEU A 71 -2.08 7.66 -0.57
CA LEU A 71 -1.74 7.72 0.83
C LEU A 71 -0.31 8.21 1.02
N SER A 72 -0.05 8.94 2.09
CA SER A 72 1.31 9.30 2.48
C SER A 72 1.51 9.32 3.99
N ALA A 73 2.76 9.12 4.41
CA ALA A 73 3.21 9.40 5.77
C ALA A 73 4.35 10.41 5.70
N ASP A 74 4.25 11.46 6.52
CA ASP A 74 5.28 12.48 6.66
C ASP A 74 5.90 12.49 8.08
N ASP A 75 6.99 13.22 8.25
CA ASP A 75 7.70 13.32 9.53
C ASP A 75 6.86 13.99 10.65
N ARG A 76 5.80 14.74 10.31
CA ARG A 76 4.88 15.33 11.30
C ARG A 76 3.83 14.32 11.75
N SER A 77 3.65 13.26 10.97
CA SER A 77 2.79 12.12 11.22
C SER A 77 3.45 11.00 12.02
N VAL A 78 4.65 11.20 12.57
CA VAL A 78 5.31 10.19 13.42
C VAL A 78 4.39 9.91 14.62
N SER A 79 4.17 8.62 14.89
CA SER A 79 3.30 8.12 15.96
C SER A 79 3.49 8.93 17.24
N GLY A 80 2.38 9.47 17.75
CA GLY A 80 2.44 10.52 18.76
C GLY A 80 1.48 11.70 18.55
N TRP A 81 0.75 11.81 17.43
CA TRP A 81 -0.17 12.94 17.24
C TRP A 81 -1.28 12.97 18.30
N HIS A 82 -1.87 11.81 18.61
CA HIS A 82 -2.91 11.67 19.62
C HIS A 82 -2.35 11.51 21.05
N THR A 83 -1.11 11.04 21.22
CA THR A 83 -0.48 10.83 22.54
C THR A 83 0.55 11.90 22.96
N GLY A 84 0.88 12.85 22.08
CA GLY A 84 1.88 13.90 22.29
C GLY A 84 3.33 13.42 22.45
N LYS A 85 3.61 12.11 22.28
CA LYS A 85 4.92 11.52 22.53
C LYS A 85 5.53 11.00 21.23
N PRO A 86 6.72 11.49 20.82
CA PRO A 86 7.42 10.88 19.69
C PRO A 86 7.78 9.43 20.06
N ALA A 87 7.40 8.47 19.21
CA ALA A 87 7.75 7.08 19.45
C ALA A 87 9.29 6.91 19.58
N PRO A 88 9.78 6.25 20.65
CA PRO A 88 11.20 5.96 20.82
C PRO A 88 11.62 4.88 19.81
N GLY A 89 12.35 5.27 18.77
CA GLY A 89 12.89 4.36 17.77
C GLY A 89 12.81 4.95 16.36
N GLY A 90 13.74 4.57 15.46
CA GLY A 90 13.64 4.92 14.04
C GLY A 90 12.30 4.44 13.44
N PRO A 91 11.84 5.00 12.31
CA PRO A 91 10.50 4.73 11.79
C PRO A 91 10.33 3.24 11.50
N LEU A 92 9.65 2.55 12.41
CA LEU A 92 9.21 1.18 12.21
C LEU A 92 8.30 1.14 10.99
N THR A 93 8.33 0.01 10.29
CA THR A 93 7.49 -0.21 9.11
C THR A 93 6.02 -0.14 9.52
N ARG A 94 5.19 0.62 8.82
CA ARG A 94 3.74 0.62 9.05
C ARG A 94 3.10 -0.34 8.06
N LEU A 95 2.22 -1.20 8.55
CA LEU A 95 1.40 -2.09 7.72
C LEU A 95 -0.05 -1.73 7.99
N VAL A 96 -0.71 -1.17 6.98
CA VAL A 96 -2.07 -0.65 7.07
C VAL A 96 -2.96 -1.48 6.17
N GLN A 97 -4.07 -1.96 6.72
CA GLN A 97 -5.13 -2.56 5.93
C GLN A 97 -6.05 -1.44 5.41
N ILE A 98 -6.45 -1.56 4.14
CA ILE A 98 -7.42 -0.69 3.51
C ILE A 98 -8.65 -1.51 3.20
N ARG A 99 -9.78 -1.05 3.71
CA ARG A 99 -11.05 -1.73 3.57
C ARG A 99 -12.07 -0.80 2.97
N SER A 100 -13.13 -1.41 2.45
CA SER A 100 -14.31 -0.69 2.03
C SER A 100 -15.53 -1.57 2.20
N GLN A 101 -16.56 -0.99 2.83
CA GLN A 101 -17.80 -1.69 3.20
C GLN A 101 -17.52 -2.92 4.07
N GLY A 102 -16.62 -2.77 5.05
CA GLY A 102 -16.27 -3.86 5.96
C GLY A 102 -15.49 -5.02 5.33
N ARG A 103 -14.96 -4.85 4.11
CA ARG A 103 -14.16 -5.89 3.43
C ARG A 103 -12.73 -5.42 3.20
N LEU A 104 -11.76 -6.27 3.54
CA LEU A 104 -10.35 -6.05 3.19
C LEU A 104 -10.18 -5.97 1.68
N ARG A 105 -9.62 -4.87 1.18
CA ARG A 105 -9.37 -4.63 -0.25
C ARG A 105 -7.90 -4.77 -0.58
N GLN A 106 -7.05 -4.02 0.12
CA GLN A 106 -5.61 -4.04 -0.08
C GLN A 106 -4.89 -3.80 1.25
N CYS A 107 -3.61 -4.19 1.31
CA CYS A 107 -2.70 -3.81 2.39
C CYS A 107 -1.58 -2.93 1.83
N VAL A 108 -1.15 -1.95 2.61
CA VAL A 108 -0.05 -1.05 2.24
C VAL A 108 1.05 -1.07 3.29
N LEU A 109 2.29 -1.15 2.80
CA LEU A 109 3.50 -1.01 3.60
C LEU A 109 4.08 0.40 3.38
N LEU A 110 4.30 1.11 4.49
CA LEU A 110 4.88 2.44 4.51
C LEU A 110 6.15 2.44 5.37
N LYS A 111 7.30 2.74 4.78
CA LYS A 111 8.58 2.77 5.49
C LYS A 111 9.45 3.96 5.06
N GLY A 112 9.80 4.77 6.06
CA GLY A 112 10.66 5.94 5.91
C GLY A 112 9.89 7.25 6.09
N ARG A 113 10.58 8.36 5.85
CA ARG A 113 10.15 9.72 6.24
C ARG A 113 9.14 10.38 5.29
N ARG A 114 9.02 9.85 4.07
CA ARG A 114 8.15 10.35 2.98
C ARG A 114 7.65 9.16 2.16
N SER A 115 7.09 8.18 2.85
CA SER A 115 6.55 7.00 2.18
C SER A 115 5.18 7.33 1.60
N HIS A 116 4.95 6.94 0.37
CA HIS A 116 3.67 7.10 -0.33
C HIS A 116 3.17 5.74 -0.81
N ALA A 117 1.86 5.53 -0.82
CA ALA A 117 1.25 4.35 -1.41
C ALA A 117 0.09 4.75 -2.32
N LYS A 118 -0.15 3.90 -3.32
CA LYS A 118 -1.38 3.91 -4.10
C LYS A 118 -2.16 2.66 -3.77
N VAL A 119 -3.48 2.81 -3.76
CA VAL A 119 -4.42 1.73 -3.54
C VAL A 119 -5.45 1.79 -4.64
N ALA A 120 -5.82 0.63 -5.17
CA ALA A 120 -6.85 0.50 -6.18
C ALA A 120 -7.70 -0.73 -5.88
N PHE A 121 -9.03 -0.58 -5.92
CA PHE A 121 -9.95 -1.69 -5.86
C PHE A 121 -11.27 -1.31 -6.51
N ASP A 122 -12.00 -2.30 -6.99
CA ASP A 122 -13.33 -2.12 -7.52
C ASP A 122 -14.38 -2.48 -6.46
N LEU A 123 -15.45 -1.70 -6.43
CA LEU A 123 -16.70 -1.99 -5.72
C LEU A 123 -17.72 -2.46 -6.74
N ALA A 124 -18.28 -3.65 -6.52
CA ALA A 124 -19.41 -4.09 -7.34
C ALA A 124 -20.64 -3.22 -7.05
N ALA A 125 -21.58 -3.16 -8.00
CA ALA A 125 -22.78 -2.34 -7.86
C ALA A 125 -23.59 -2.69 -6.61
N GLU A 126 -23.62 -3.98 -6.26
CA GLU A 126 -24.34 -4.53 -5.11
C GLU A 126 -23.65 -4.24 -3.77
N GLU A 127 -22.38 -3.84 -3.79
CA GLU A 127 -21.64 -3.42 -2.59
C GLU A 127 -21.90 -1.95 -2.24
N ILE A 128 -22.46 -1.18 -3.16
CA ILE A 128 -22.77 0.23 -2.96
C ILE A 128 -24.19 0.31 -2.41
N PRO A 129 -24.40 0.80 -1.17
CA PRO A 129 -25.74 0.91 -0.62
C PRO A 129 -26.62 1.84 -1.47
N ASP A 130 -27.94 1.68 -1.39
CA ASP A 130 -28.91 2.50 -2.15
C ASP A 130 -28.78 4.00 -1.86
N ASP A 131 -28.31 4.35 -0.66
CA ASP A 131 -28.04 5.73 -0.30
C ASP A 131 -26.74 6.27 -0.93
N GLY A 132 -25.93 5.45 -1.59
CA GLY A 132 -24.70 5.85 -2.25
C GLY A 132 -23.54 6.16 -1.31
N LEU A 133 -23.58 5.75 -0.04
CA LEU A 133 -22.48 5.97 0.91
C LEU A 133 -21.35 4.97 0.68
N VAL A 134 -20.25 5.45 0.09
CA VAL A 134 -19.01 4.70 -0.10
C VAL A 134 -18.08 4.92 1.09
N CYS A 135 -17.83 3.88 1.87
CA CYS A 135 -16.94 3.91 3.03
C CYS A 135 -15.54 3.42 2.66
N ILE A 136 -14.51 4.18 3.05
CA ILE A 136 -13.10 3.78 2.98
C ILE A 136 -12.56 3.76 4.40
N GLU A 137 -12.05 2.61 4.83
CA GLU A 137 -11.50 2.42 6.16
C GLU A 137 -9.98 2.18 6.03
N ALA A 138 -9.21 2.78 6.94
CA ALA A 138 -7.79 2.51 7.11
C ALA A 138 -7.59 2.01 8.54
N LEU A 139 -7.23 0.75 8.71
CA LEU A 139 -7.00 0.14 10.02
C LEU A 139 -5.54 -0.31 10.15
N ASP A 140 -5.05 -0.36 11.39
CA ASP A 140 -3.82 -1.04 11.69
C ASP A 140 -3.98 -2.54 11.43
N ILE A 141 -2.94 -3.22 10.94
CA ILE A 141 -2.99 -4.67 10.68
C ILE A 141 -3.27 -5.51 11.94
N MET A 142 -3.01 -4.95 13.12
CA MET A 142 -3.28 -5.57 14.41
C MET A 142 -4.76 -5.46 14.82
N GLU A 143 -5.60 -4.76 14.06
CA GLU A 143 -7.00 -4.47 14.38
C GLU A 143 -7.98 -5.07 13.35
N GLY A 144 -9.28 -4.90 13.60
CA GLY A 144 -10.36 -5.29 12.67
C GLY A 144 -10.63 -6.79 12.58
N ASP A 145 -11.71 -7.16 11.92
CA ASP A 145 -11.93 -8.51 11.44
C ASP A 145 -11.22 -8.73 10.09
N GLY A 146 -10.95 -9.98 9.73
CA GLY A 146 -10.36 -10.30 8.41
C GLY A 146 -8.84 -10.18 8.33
N ILE A 147 -8.13 -10.20 9.47
CA ILE A 147 -6.68 -10.47 9.55
C ILE A 147 -6.47 -11.73 10.39
N GLY A 148 -5.70 -12.68 9.87
CA GLY A 148 -5.38 -13.91 10.59
C GLY A 148 -4.52 -13.65 11.83
N GLU A 149 -4.82 -14.33 12.94
CA GLU A 149 -4.03 -14.22 14.18
C GLU A 149 -2.55 -14.56 13.98
N GLU A 150 -2.26 -15.48 13.05
CA GLU A 150 -0.89 -15.84 12.71
C GLU A 150 -0.11 -14.66 12.11
N VAL A 151 -0.76 -13.87 11.26
CA VAL A 151 -0.17 -12.68 10.64
C VAL A 151 0.18 -11.69 11.74
N ARG A 152 -0.78 -11.37 12.61
CA ARG A 152 -0.59 -10.47 13.76
C ARG A 152 0.58 -10.90 14.62
N ARG A 153 0.64 -12.18 14.98
CA ARG A 153 1.70 -12.74 15.80
C ARG A 153 3.08 -12.54 15.16
N ILE A 154 3.22 -12.83 13.86
CA ILE A 154 4.49 -12.74 13.13
C ILE A 154 4.94 -11.29 12.94
N VAL A 155 4.01 -10.37 12.63
CA VAL A 155 4.36 -8.98 12.32
C VAL A 155 4.49 -8.10 13.56
N SER A 156 3.91 -8.48 14.71
CA SER A 156 3.84 -7.68 15.94
C SER A 156 5.14 -6.99 16.37
N LYS A 157 6.30 -7.62 16.15
CA LYS A 157 7.62 -7.09 16.51
C LYS A 157 8.39 -6.44 15.35
N ARG A 158 7.81 -6.45 14.14
CA ARG A 158 8.42 -5.97 12.88
C ARG A 158 7.79 -4.66 12.38
N ILE A 159 6.61 -4.31 12.90
CA ILE A 159 5.87 -3.12 12.49
C ILE A 159 5.75 -2.10 13.62
N ALA A 160 5.43 -0.86 13.26
CA ALA A 160 5.04 0.17 14.20
C ALA A 160 3.68 -0.20 14.82
N PRO A 161 3.48 -0.02 16.14
CA PRO A 161 2.13 0.01 16.69
C PRO A 161 1.39 1.22 16.14
N ASP A 162 0.09 1.06 15.88
CA ASP A 162 -0.78 2.10 15.32
C ASP A 162 -0.18 2.75 14.06
N GLY A 163 0.07 1.92 13.05
CA GLY A 163 0.64 2.29 11.77
C GLY A 163 -0.20 3.28 10.98
N VAL A 164 -1.49 3.42 11.30
CA VAL A 164 -2.41 4.38 10.67
C VAL A 164 -2.23 5.78 11.24
N ALA A 165 -1.77 5.93 12.48
CA ALA A 165 -1.61 7.26 13.10
C ALA A 165 -0.81 8.22 12.22
N GLY A 166 -1.45 9.34 11.87
CA GLY A 166 -0.91 10.39 11.02
C GLY A 166 -0.85 10.06 9.53
N VAL A 167 -1.28 8.88 9.07
CA VAL A 167 -1.38 8.59 7.64
C VAL A 167 -2.35 9.58 7.00
N ARG A 168 -1.91 10.17 5.89
CA ARG A 168 -2.67 11.15 5.11
C ARG A 168 -3.39 10.45 3.98
N LEU A 169 -4.66 10.76 3.84
CA LEU A 169 -5.43 10.52 2.63
C LEU A 169 -5.30 11.76 1.74
N ASP A 170 -4.35 11.73 0.81
CA ASP A 170 -4.03 12.89 -0.02
C ASP A 170 -5.06 13.06 -1.15
N LYS A 171 -5.48 11.96 -1.77
CA LYS A 171 -6.43 11.94 -2.89
C LYS A 171 -7.33 10.71 -2.84
N VAL A 172 -8.60 10.91 -3.18
CA VAL A 172 -9.56 9.84 -3.51
C VAL A 172 -10.07 10.08 -4.93
N VAL A 173 -10.12 9.03 -5.74
CA VAL A 173 -10.81 9.01 -7.02
C VAL A 173 -11.86 7.92 -6.99
N LEU A 174 -13.05 8.26 -7.46
CA LEU A 174 -14.17 7.33 -7.65
C LEU A 174 -14.58 7.46 -9.11
N ASP A 175 -14.36 6.40 -9.87
CA ASP A 175 -14.59 6.41 -11.31
C ASP A 175 -15.28 5.11 -11.73
N GLU A 176 -15.81 5.06 -12.94
CA GLU A 176 -16.24 3.80 -13.53
C GLU A 176 -14.99 2.96 -13.90
N PRO A 177 -14.94 1.66 -13.59
CA PRO A 177 -13.89 0.79 -14.08
C PRO A 177 -13.85 0.84 -15.62
N PRO A 178 -12.67 0.97 -16.24
CA PRO A 178 -12.56 0.92 -17.69
C PRO A 178 -12.98 -0.45 -18.22
N GLU A 179 -13.49 -0.51 -19.46
CA GLU A 179 -13.85 -1.79 -20.11
C GLU A 179 -12.64 -2.70 -20.31
N VAL A 180 -11.47 -2.11 -20.56
CA VAL A 180 -10.18 -2.78 -20.68
C VAL A 180 -9.14 -1.91 -19.99
N ASP A 181 -8.37 -2.49 -19.08
CA ASP A 181 -7.19 -1.84 -18.52
C ASP A 181 -5.97 -2.31 -19.31
N PHE A 182 -5.22 -1.38 -19.91
CA PHE A 182 -4.07 -1.75 -20.73
C PHE A 182 -3.01 -2.39 -19.85
N ASP A 183 -2.44 -3.52 -20.30
CA ASP A 183 -1.35 -4.10 -19.56
C ASP A 183 -0.27 -4.77 -20.42
N PRO A 184 1.01 -4.39 -20.25
CA PRO A 184 2.14 -5.12 -20.82
C PRO A 184 2.43 -6.38 -20.01
N ASP A 185 2.88 -7.45 -20.66
CA ASP A 185 3.24 -8.74 -20.04
C ASP A 185 4.27 -8.64 -18.91
N THR A 186 5.00 -7.52 -18.83
CA THR A 186 6.04 -7.30 -17.81
C THR A 186 6.07 -5.85 -17.32
N LEU A 187 6.09 -5.73 -15.99
CA LEU A 187 6.28 -4.47 -15.28
C LEU A 187 7.63 -4.49 -14.54
N ASP A 188 8.29 -3.34 -14.47
CA ASP A 188 9.41 -3.19 -13.54
C ASP A 188 8.89 -3.03 -12.10
N GLY A 189 9.75 -3.20 -11.10
CA GLY A 189 9.33 -3.17 -9.70
C GLY A 189 8.65 -1.86 -9.26
N SER A 190 9.01 -0.72 -9.85
CA SER A 190 8.33 0.56 -9.57
C SER A 190 6.94 0.58 -10.17
N ARG A 191 6.77 0.05 -11.39
CA ARG A 191 5.47 -0.08 -12.04
C ARG A 191 4.55 -1.09 -11.36
N CYS A 192 5.08 -2.19 -10.81
CA CYS A 192 4.30 -3.11 -9.96
C CYS A 192 3.73 -2.43 -8.70
N GLU A 193 4.45 -1.47 -8.11
CA GLU A 193 3.93 -0.68 -6.97
C GLU A 193 2.97 0.43 -7.42
N LEU A 194 3.16 0.99 -8.62
CA LEU A 194 2.24 1.95 -9.21
C LEU A 194 0.90 1.35 -9.64
N SER A 195 0.90 0.09 -10.11
CA SER A 195 -0.30 -0.70 -10.42
C SER A 195 -0.99 -1.23 -9.17
N THR A 196 -0.45 -0.95 -7.98
CA THR A 196 -0.96 -1.38 -6.67
C THR A 196 -0.85 -2.88 -6.38
N LEU A 197 -0.40 -3.69 -7.35
CA LEU A 197 -0.11 -5.13 -7.17
C LEU A 197 0.87 -5.32 -6.01
N ILE A 198 1.92 -4.52 -5.92
CA ILE A 198 2.92 -4.64 -4.85
C ILE A 198 2.83 -3.44 -3.92
N SER A 199 3.03 -3.67 -2.62
CA SER A 199 3.39 -2.60 -1.67
C SER A 199 4.72 -2.92 -0.98
N ALA A 200 5.75 -2.09 -1.20
CA ALA A 200 7.13 -2.39 -0.83
C ALA A 200 7.73 -1.41 0.20
N GLY A 201 6.91 -0.63 0.91
CA GLY A 201 7.39 0.38 1.85
C GLY A 201 7.43 1.80 1.29
N GLY A 202 6.89 2.04 0.09
CA GLY A 202 6.40 3.35 -0.33
C GLY A 202 7.16 4.04 -1.48
N LEU A 203 6.42 4.51 -2.49
CA LEU A 203 6.92 5.04 -3.77
C LEU A 203 8.00 6.12 -3.57
N ALA A 204 9.21 5.86 -4.06
CA ALA A 204 10.37 6.76 -3.91
C ALA A 204 10.91 7.28 -5.25
N ASN A 205 10.44 6.72 -6.38
CA ASN A 205 10.92 7.11 -7.71
C ASN A 205 9.92 8.06 -8.37
N LEU A 206 10.28 9.35 -8.42
CA LEU A 206 9.58 10.36 -9.22
C LEU A 206 9.63 10.06 -10.73
N ASN A 207 10.61 9.27 -11.18
CA ASN A 207 10.82 8.91 -12.59
C ASN A 207 9.98 7.70 -13.07
N ARG A 208 9.04 7.19 -12.27
CA ARG A 208 8.01 6.19 -12.64
C ARG A 208 8.50 4.86 -13.25
N GLN A 209 9.78 4.51 -13.18
CA GLN A 209 10.33 3.27 -13.73
C GLN A 209 11.52 2.75 -12.89
N GLY A 210 11.77 1.44 -12.99
CA GLY A 210 12.97 0.76 -12.52
C GLY A 210 12.83 -0.05 -11.23
N VAL A 211 13.96 -0.61 -10.80
CA VAL A 211 14.06 -1.52 -9.65
C VAL A 211 13.58 -0.88 -8.35
N ARG A 212 12.86 -1.65 -7.53
CA ARG A 212 12.23 -1.22 -6.30
C ARG A 212 12.88 -1.85 -5.07
N VAL A 213 13.32 -1.03 -4.10
CA VAL A 213 13.97 -1.54 -2.87
C VAL A 213 12.94 -2.01 -1.85
N LEU A 214 13.07 -3.25 -1.36
CA LEU A 214 12.20 -3.87 -0.36
C LEU A 214 12.72 -3.56 1.05
N ARG A 215 12.49 -2.33 1.52
CA ARG A 215 13.14 -1.79 2.72
C ARG A 215 12.71 -2.45 4.04
N ALA A 216 11.60 -3.19 4.03
CA ALA A 216 11.02 -3.77 5.24
C ALA A 216 11.43 -5.24 5.48
N GLY A 217 12.21 -5.86 4.58
CA GLY A 217 12.42 -7.32 4.60
C GLY A 217 11.13 -8.11 4.36
N MET A 218 10.09 -7.42 3.89
CA MET A 218 8.80 -7.96 3.49
C MET A 218 8.15 -7.02 2.48
N PHE A 219 7.20 -7.54 1.72
CA PHE A 219 6.33 -6.76 0.84
C PHE A 219 4.96 -7.42 0.78
N VAL A 220 3.96 -6.67 0.29
CA VAL A 220 2.61 -7.19 0.08
C VAL A 220 2.38 -7.39 -1.41
N VAL A 221 1.73 -8.49 -1.78
CA VAL A 221 1.10 -8.70 -3.10
C VAL A 221 -0.40 -8.54 -2.90
N ASN A 222 -1.00 -7.48 -3.43
CA ASN A 222 -2.41 -7.18 -3.28
C ASN A 222 -3.27 -7.86 -4.35
N PRO A 223 -4.57 -8.03 -4.08
CA PRO A 223 -5.53 -8.44 -5.10
C PRO A 223 -5.45 -7.54 -6.33
N VAL A 224 -5.51 -8.18 -7.50
CA VAL A 224 -5.47 -7.52 -8.80
C VAL A 224 -6.87 -7.12 -9.26
N LEU A 225 -6.94 -6.03 -10.00
CA LEU A 225 -8.19 -5.60 -10.64
C LEU A 225 -8.47 -6.53 -11.82
N LYS A 226 -9.74 -6.62 -12.21
CA LYS A 226 -10.12 -7.38 -13.40
C LYS A 226 -9.39 -6.84 -14.63
N ASP A 227 -8.92 -7.75 -15.49
CA ASP A 227 -8.29 -7.42 -16.77
C ASP A 227 -7.04 -6.51 -16.65
N THR A 228 -6.30 -6.59 -15.53
CA THR A 228 -5.02 -5.88 -15.28
C THR A 228 -3.83 -6.83 -15.09
N PHE A 229 -2.62 -6.28 -14.89
CA PHE A 229 -1.42 -7.03 -14.56
C PHE A 229 -1.61 -7.99 -13.40
N GLY A 230 -1.35 -9.27 -13.66
CA GLY A 230 -1.53 -10.36 -12.70
C GLY A 230 -2.93 -10.96 -12.68
N ALA A 231 -3.90 -10.43 -13.42
CA ALA A 231 -5.27 -10.99 -13.48
C ALA A 231 -5.33 -12.38 -14.15
N THR A 232 -4.29 -12.78 -14.87
CA THR A 232 -4.18 -14.08 -15.56
C THR A 232 -4.02 -15.27 -14.60
N GLY A 233 -3.88 -15.02 -13.30
CA GLY A 233 -3.90 -16.03 -12.24
C GLY A 233 -2.52 -16.47 -11.74
N ARG A 234 -1.44 -16.06 -12.41
CA ARG A 234 -0.07 -16.32 -11.99
C ARG A 234 0.84 -15.12 -12.25
N VAL A 235 1.71 -14.83 -11.29
CA VAL A 235 2.73 -13.80 -11.40
C VAL A 235 4.09 -14.36 -10.97
N THR A 236 5.11 -14.09 -11.78
CA THR A 236 6.51 -14.29 -11.40
C THR A 236 7.14 -12.96 -11.02
N LEU A 237 7.63 -12.86 -9.79
CA LEU A 237 8.35 -11.70 -9.27
C LEU A 237 9.86 -11.99 -9.29
N ARG A 238 10.62 -11.12 -9.95
CA ARG A 238 12.07 -11.21 -10.02
C ARG A 238 12.70 -10.37 -8.91
N LEU A 239 13.31 -11.02 -7.93
CA LEU A 239 13.91 -10.40 -6.75
C LEU A 239 15.44 -10.36 -6.88
N GLY A 240 16.03 -9.16 -6.89
CA GLY A 240 17.47 -8.94 -6.93
C GLY A 240 18.06 -8.51 -5.58
N THR A 241 19.38 -8.38 -5.53
CA THR A 241 20.13 -7.92 -4.35
C THR A 241 20.86 -6.61 -4.64
N LYS A 242 20.75 -5.64 -3.73
CA LYS A 242 21.49 -4.37 -3.76
C LYS A 242 22.33 -4.20 -2.48
N ALA A 243 23.59 -3.79 -2.61
CA ALA A 243 24.44 -3.52 -1.45
C ALA A 243 23.95 -2.29 -0.64
N GLU A 244 24.01 -2.37 0.69
CA GLU A 244 23.72 -1.23 1.58
C GLU A 244 24.87 -0.22 1.56
N THR A 245 24.54 1.05 1.30
CA THR A 245 25.53 2.14 1.17
C THR A 245 26.28 2.45 2.48
N ALA A 246 25.81 1.97 3.63
CA ALA A 246 26.32 2.37 4.95
C ALA A 246 27.35 1.42 5.57
N SER A 247 27.60 0.24 4.98
CA SER A 247 28.23 -0.87 5.72
C SER A 247 29.68 -1.18 5.30
N LEU A 248 30.27 -0.41 4.38
CA LEU A 248 31.57 -0.77 3.77
C LEU A 248 32.65 0.34 3.81
N ILE A 249 32.40 1.50 4.42
CA ILE A 249 33.39 2.59 4.45
C ILE A 249 33.73 2.93 5.91
N PRO A 250 34.90 2.50 6.42
CA PRO A 250 35.42 2.98 7.70
C PRO A 250 35.44 4.51 7.75
N ALA A 251 35.10 5.11 8.89
CA ALA A 251 35.02 6.57 9.04
C ALA A 251 36.32 7.31 8.64
N SER A 252 37.46 6.62 8.70
CA SER A 252 38.79 7.10 8.30
C SER A 252 38.97 7.31 6.78
N TRP A 253 38.11 6.73 5.93
CA TRP A 253 38.25 6.76 4.46
C TRP A 253 37.44 7.87 3.77
N ARG A 254 36.74 8.72 4.53
CA ARG A 254 35.95 9.84 3.97
C ARG A 254 36.78 10.93 3.26
N ARG A 255 38.11 10.92 3.40
CA ARG A 255 39.02 11.92 2.78
C ARG A 255 39.51 11.57 1.37
N VAL A 256 39.27 10.35 0.87
CA VAL A 256 39.79 9.89 -0.44
C VAL A 256 38.65 9.70 -1.44
N ASN A 257 37.96 10.78 -1.78
CA ASN A 257 36.68 10.70 -2.52
C ASN A 257 36.81 10.64 -4.05
N SER A 258 37.93 11.09 -4.63
CA SER A 258 38.11 11.15 -6.09
C SER A 258 38.67 9.86 -6.69
N GLU A 259 39.58 9.17 -5.99
CA GLU A 259 40.36 8.04 -6.55
C GLU A 259 39.70 6.66 -6.39
N LEU A 260 38.61 6.56 -5.62
CA LEU A 260 37.93 5.29 -5.32
C LEU A 260 36.67 5.03 -6.17
N ARG A 261 36.40 5.84 -7.20
CA ARG A 261 35.20 5.67 -8.07
C ARG A 261 35.19 4.33 -8.81
N TRP A 262 36.35 3.81 -9.21
CA TRP A 262 36.47 2.52 -9.88
C TRP A 262 36.32 1.33 -8.91
N LEU A 263 36.73 1.49 -7.65
CA LEU A 263 36.47 0.51 -6.57
C LEU A 263 34.99 0.44 -6.17
N ARG A 264 34.23 1.55 -6.25
CA ARG A 264 32.76 1.57 -6.11
C ARG A 264 32.02 0.81 -7.23
N HIS A 265 32.62 0.73 -8.41
CA HIS A 265 32.16 -0.11 -9.52
C HIS A 265 32.70 -1.54 -9.45
N ALA A 266 33.76 -1.82 -8.68
CA ALA A 266 34.28 -3.16 -8.46
C ALA A 266 33.60 -3.88 -7.27
N THR A 267 33.04 -3.14 -6.30
CA THR A 267 32.06 -3.64 -5.29
C THR A 267 30.69 -3.99 -5.89
N LYS A 268 30.51 -3.72 -7.19
CA LYS A 268 29.51 -4.36 -8.06
C LYS A 268 29.70 -5.89 -8.15
N LYS A 269 30.73 -6.46 -7.51
CA LYS A 269 30.81 -7.81 -6.92
C LYS A 269 30.10 -7.79 -5.54
N LEU A 270 28.85 -8.20 -5.28
CA LEU A 270 27.94 -9.20 -5.89
C LEU A 270 28.58 -10.55 -6.25
N LEU A 271 29.89 -10.76 -6.06
CA LEU A 271 30.45 -12.11 -6.12
C LEU A 271 30.22 -12.76 -4.76
N GLY A 272 29.16 -13.55 -4.67
CA GLY A 272 28.86 -14.41 -3.51
C GLY A 272 27.63 -14.01 -2.71
N THR A 273 27.00 -12.86 -2.96
CA THR A 273 25.68 -12.59 -2.37
C THR A 273 24.63 -13.34 -3.16
N ALA A 274 24.11 -14.41 -2.57
CA ALA A 274 22.95 -15.12 -3.10
C ALA A 274 21.77 -14.15 -3.33
N GLY A 275 20.89 -14.50 -4.27
CA GLY A 275 19.60 -13.85 -4.42
C GLY A 275 18.81 -13.84 -3.10
N PRO A 276 17.89 -12.87 -2.92
CA PRO A 276 17.07 -12.82 -1.72
C PRO A 276 16.28 -14.11 -1.57
N ARG A 277 16.22 -14.68 -0.36
CA ARG A 277 15.44 -15.89 -0.11
C ARG A 277 14.05 -15.51 0.35
N VAL A 278 13.03 -16.07 -0.29
CA VAL A 278 11.65 -15.97 0.21
C VAL A 278 11.49 -17.01 1.30
N GLU A 279 11.26 -16.54 2.53
CA GLU A 279 11.16 -17.38 3.71
C GLU A 279 9.76 -17.95 3.89
N ARG A 280 8.75 -17.14 3.58
CA ARG A 280 7.34 -17.46 3.77
C ARG A 280 6.45 -16.52 2.96
N VAL A 281 5.32 -17.03 2.53
CA VAL A 281 4.19 -16.27 2.01
C VAL A 281 2.96 -16.62 2.87
N LEU A 282 2.25 -15.60 3.34
CA LEU A 282 1.03 -15.76 4.14
C LEU A 282 -0.12 -15.08 3.44
N ASN A 283 -1.30 -15.70 3.43
CA ASN A 283 -2.53 -15.02 3.14
C ASN A 283 -2.89 -14.13 4.35
N VAL A 284 -3.13 -12.84 4.10
CA VAL A 284 -3.35 -11.87 5.19
C VAL A 284 -4.66 -12.16 5.94
N ARG A 285 -5.67 -12.68 5.26
CA ARG A 285 -7.03 -12.85 5.81
C ARG A 285 -7.13 -13.95 6.85
N ASP A 286 -6.57 -15.11 6.55
CA ASP A 286 -6.65 -16.32 7.40
C ASP A 286 -5.31 -16.62 8.10
N GLY A 287 -4.21 -16.08 7.58
CA GLY A 287 -2.85 -16.35 8.08
C GLY A 287 -2.29 -17.69 7.64
N GLU A 288 -2.94 -18.37 6.70
CA GLU A 288 -2.46 -19.63 6.15
C GLU A 288 -1.21 -19.40 5.31
N ALA A 289 -0.30 -20.38 5.37
CA ALA A 289 0.86 -20.41 4.52
C ALA A 289 0.42 -20.70 3.08
N VAL A 290 0.86 -19.88 2.14
CA VAL A 290 0.58 -20.07 0.72
C VAL A 290 1.75 -20.80 0.09
N GLU A 291 1.46 -21.79 -0.74
CA GLU A 291 2.48 -22.48 -1.54
C GLU A 291 3.06 -21.53 -2.59
N PHE A 292 4.37 -21.61 -2.80
CA PHE A 292 5.08 -20.80 -3.77
C PHE A 292 6.28 -21.56 -4.30
N GLU A 293 6.66 -21.29 -5.54
CA GLU A 293 7.92 -21.77 -6.10
C GLU A 293 8.95 -20.65 -6.07
N GLN A 294 10.20 -20.98 -5.78
CA GLN A 294 11.29 -20.03 -5.95
C GLN A 294 12.50 -20.69 -6.62
N ARG A 295 13.12 -19.98 -7.55
CA ARG A 295 14.33 -20.41 -8.26
C ARG A 295 15.42 -19.36 -8.08
N ALA A 296 16.51 -19.75 -7.45
CA ALA A 296 17.68 -18.88 -7.28
C ALA A 296 18.63 -19.02 -8.47
N CYS A 297 18.95 -17.90 -9.11
CA CYS A 297 19.86 -17.78 -10.25
C CYS A 297 20.91 -16.70 -9.93
N GLY A 298 21.97 -17.09 -9.23
CA GLY A 298 23.04 -16.17 -8.83
C GLY A 298 22.57 -15.16 -7.76
N ASN A 299 22.55 -13.88 -8.11
CA ASN A 299 22.11 -12.78 -7.24
C ASN A 299 20.62 -12.44 -7.40
N VAL A 300 19.87 -13.26 -8.14
CA VAL A 300 18.44 -13.10 -8.38
C VAL A 300 17.68 -14.33 -7.91
N THR A 301 16.48 -14.11 -7.41
CA THR A 301 15.49 -15.14 -7.10
C THR A 301 14.23 -14.85 -7.87
N GLU A 302 13.77 -15.80 -8.66
CA GLU A 302 12.43 -15.76 -9.26
C GLU A 302 11.46 -16.41 -8.27
N LEU A 303 10.43 -15.67 -7.89
CA LEU A 303 9.35 -16.12 -7.01
C LEU A 303 8.09 -16.23 -7.85
N GLU A 304 7.53 -17.43 -7.94
CA GLU A 304 6.26 -17.68 -8.62
C GLU A 304 5.14 -17.78 -7.58
N LEU A 305 4.06 -17.05 -7.82
CA LEU A 305 2.88 -17.00 -6.96
C LEU A 305 1.63 -17.14 -7.82
N SER A 306 0.61 -17.81 -7.27
CA SER A 306 -0.76 -17.58 -7.72
C SER A 306 -1.13 -16.15 -7.43
N SER A 307 -1.65 -15.44 -8.43
CA SER A 307 -2.09 -14.06 -8.23
C SER A 307 -3.25 -14.03 -7.24
N PRO A 308 -3.16 -13.24 -6.16
CA PRO A 308 -4.28 -13.12 -5.26
C PRO A 308 -5.45 -12.44 -5.97
N THR A 309 -6.64 -13.04 -5.87
CA THR A 309 -7.88 -12.46 -6.42
C THR A 309 -8.77 -11.88 -5.33
N THR A 310 -8.59 -12.29 -4.07
CA THR A 310 -9.55 -11.97 -2.99
C THR A 310 -8.91 -11.48 -1.70
N SER A 311 -7.62 -11.75 -1.45
CA SER A 311 -6.93 -11.29 -0.25
C SER A 311 -5.46 -11.00 -0.50
N PRO A 312 -4.87 -9.96 0.14
CA PRO A 312 -3.45 -9.70 0.05
C PRO A 312 -2.59 -10.85 0.56
N LEU A 313 -1.42 -11.05 -0.06
CA LEU A 313 -0.37 -11.95 0.40
C LEU A 313 0.77 -11.14 1.04
N LEU A 314 1.24 -11.56 2.20
CA LEU A 314 2.41 -11.01 2.86
C LEU A 314 3.63 -11.90 2.60
N VAL A 315 4.63 -11.35 1.91
CA VAL A 315 5.84 -12.07 1.51
C VAL A 315 7.00 -11.63 2.39
N PHE A 316 7.67 -12.57 3.05
CA PHE A 316 8.86 -12.35 3.86
C PHE A 316 10.12 -12.69 3.08
N VAL A 317 11.07 -11.76 3.06
CA VAL A 317 12.28 -11.87 2.25
C VAL A 317 13.51 -11.68 3.13
N ALA A 318 14.37 -12.69 3.18
CA ALA A 318 15.69 -12.60 3.76
C ALA A 318 16.72 -12.12 2.73
N SER A 319 17.62 -11.25 3.18
CA SER A 319 18.78 -10.81 2.40
C SER A 319 20.07 -11.11 3.15
N GLY A 320 21.16 -11.31 2.41
CA GLY A 320 22.49 -11.45 3.00
C GLY A 320 22.89 -10.21 3.81
N ARG A 321 23.85 -10.38 4.73
CA ARG A 321 24.35 -9.30 5.58
C ARG A 321 24.92 -8.16 4.72
N GLY A 322 24.48 -6.92 4.95
CA GLY A 322 24.91 -5.75 4.17
C GLY A 322 24.27 -5.64 2.77
N ALA A 323 23.21 -6.41 2.52
CA ALA A 323 22.43 -6.40 1.29
C ALA A 323 20.95 -6.13 1.57
N GLN A 324 20.29 -5.50 0.61
CA GLN A 324 18.85 -5.25 0.58
C GLN A 324 18.23 -5.95 -0.63
N ALA A 325 17.12 -6.64 -0.39
CA ALA A 325 16.31 -7.18 -1.46
C ALA A 325 15.69 -6.06 -2.30
N THR A 326 15.55 -6.34 -3.59
CA THR A 326 14.90 -5.45 -4.53
C THR A 326 13.94 -6.24 -5.42
N LEU A 327 12.80 -5.66 -5.78
CA LEU A 327 11.96 -6.15 -6.86
C LEU A 327 12.44 -5.53 -8.17
N GLU A 328 12.95 -6.37 -9.08
CA GLU A 328 13.43 -5.95 -10.39
C GLU A 328 12.26 -5.80 -11.37
N SER A 329 11.41 -6.81 -11.44
CA SER A 329 10.25 -6.87 -12.32
C SER A 329 9.21 -7.88 -11.82
N GLY A 330 8.00 -7.77 -12.36
CA GLY A 330 6.98 -8.81 -12.35
C GLY A 330 6.63 -9.19 -13.79
N THR A 331 6.33 -10.46 -14.03
CA THR A 331 5.78 -10.99 -15.28
C THR A 331 4.45 -11.69 -15.01
N SER A 332 3.41 -11.37 -15.78
CA SER A 332 2.10 -12.03 -15.73
C SER A 332 2.05 -13.11 -16.81
N HIS A 333 1.44 -14.27 -16.51
CA HIS A 333 1.34 -15.41 -17.44
C HIS A 333 -0.09 -15.78 -17.72
#